data_AF-A0A1H3RJU1-F1
#
_entry.id   AF-A0A1H3RJU1-F1
#
_cell.length_a   1.000
_cell.length_b   1.000
_cell.length_c   1.000
_cell.angle_alpha   90.00
_cell.angle_beta   90.00
_cell.angle_gamma   90.00
#
_symmetry.space_group_name_H-M   'P 1'
#
loop_
_entity.id
_entity.type
_entity.pdbx_description
1 polymer ?
#
loop_
_entity_poly.entity_id
_entity_poly.type
_entity_poly.pdbx_seq_one_letter_code
_entity_poly.pdbx_strand_id
1 'polypeptide(L)'
;MRNVLARVPKGNAEMVAAAIRTVFAQPDAEHVHAQLDVIAGMLGRQFPQVEAMLRDAEDDLLAFTAFPVAHWKKIWSTNPLERLNKEIKRRTDVVGVFPNPDALLRLAGAVLVEAHDEWQASDRRYLSEGSMAAIRPIDATPALAAPPILTP
;
A
#
# COMPACT_ATOMS: atom_id res chain seq x y z
N MET A 1 -6.95 -3.74 -5.41
CA MET A 1 -7.05 -5.01 -6.18
C MET A 1 -8.07 -6.01 -5.62
N ARG A 2 -7.97 -6.46 -4.35
CA ARG A 2 -8.85 -7.50 -3.77
C ARG A 2 -10.36 -7.23 -3.94
N ASN A 3 -10.78 -5.99 -3.68
CA ASN A 3 -12.20 -5.60 -3.76
C ASN A 3 -12.74 -5.66 -5.19
N VAL A 4 -11.93 -5.24 -6.18
CA VAL A 4 -12.30 -5.29 -7.60
C VAL A 4 -12.42 -6.74 -8.08
N LEU A 5 -11.45 -7.59 -7.73
CA LEU A 5 -11.46 -9.00 -8.16
C LEU A 5 -12.62 -9.81 -7.56
N ALA A 6 -13.17 -9.38 -6.42
CA ALA A 6 -14.37 -9.99 -5.85
C ALA A 6 -15.65 -9.71 -6.66
N ARG A 7 -15.63 -8.72 -7.55
CA ARG A 7 -16.75 -8.34 -8.43
C ARG A 7 -16.62 -8.87 -9.86
N VAL A 8 -15.55 -9.61 -10.14
CA VAL A 8 -15.23 -10.13 -11.48
C VAL A 8 -15.32 -11.66 -11.47
N PRO A 9 -15.88 -12.31 -12.52
CA PRO A 9 -15.84 -13.76 -12.65
C PRO A 9 -14.41 -14.30 -12.57
N LYS A 10 -14.21 -15.45 -11.92
CA LYS A 10 -12.87 -16.02 -11.70
C LYS A 10 -12.05 -16.17 -12.98
N GLY A 11 -12.69 -16.54 -14.10
CA GLY A 11 -12.02 -16.69 -15.41
C GLY A 11 -11.45 -15.38 -15.98
N ASN A 12 -11.92 -14.22 -15.53
CA ASN A 12 -11.47 -12.91 -15.98
C ASN A 12 -10.56 -12.21 -14.97
N ALA A 13 -10.40 -12.76 -13.76
CA ALA A 13 -9.71 -12.09 -12.66
C ALA A 13 -8.25 -11.75 -12.97
N GLU A 14 -7.50 -12.66 -13.62
CA GLU A 14 -6.11 -12.41 -14.00
C GLU A 14 -5.98 -11.30 -15.05
N MET A 15 -6.85 -11.33 -16.06
CA MET A 15 -6.91 -10.31 -17.11
C MET A 15 -7.22 -8.93 -16.52
N VAL A 16 -8.24 -8.82 -15.66
CA VAL A 16 -8.59 -7.56 -14.99
C VAL A 16 -7.44 -7.08 -14.10
N ALA A 17 -6.82 -7.97 -13.32
CA ALA A 17 -5.68 -7.60 -12.49
C ALA A 17 -4.49 -7.11 -13.32
N ALA A 18 -4.20 -7.76 -14.46
CA ALA A 18 -3.14 -7.35 -15.37
C ALA A 18 -3.42 -5.98 -15.98
N ALA A 19 -4.64 -5.75 -16.46
CA ALA A 19 -5.07 -4.47 -17.00
C ALA A 19 -4.89 -3.33 -15.99
N ILE A 20 -5.39 -3.49 -14.76
CA ILE A 20 -5.24 -2.48 -13.70
C ILE A 20 -3.78 -2.26 -13.32
N ARG A 21 -2.93 -3.31 -13.32
CA ARG A 21 -1.49 -3.15 -13.04
C ARG A 21 -0.78 -2.22 -14.01
N THR A 22 -1.26 -2.10 -15.25
CA THR A 22 -0.66 -1.18 -16.24
C THR A 22 -0.78 0.28 -15.84
N VAL A 23 -1.80 0.66 -15.04
CA VAL A 23 -1.98 2.03 -14.52
C VAL A 23 -0.77 2.46 -13.68
N PHE A 24 -0.19 1.53 -12.90
CA PHE A 24 0.96 1.80 -12.03
C PHE A 24 2.32 1.70 -12.74
N ALA A 25 2.33 1.31 -14.02
CA ALA A 25 3.54 1.07 -14.81
C ALA A 25 3.80 2.18 -15.83
N GLN A 26 3.38 3.41 -15.51
CA GLN A 26 3.49 4.57 -16.38
C GLN A 26 4.69 5.46 -15.98
N PRO A 27 5.24 6.25 -16.93
CA PRO A 27 6.45 7.03 -16.71
C PRO A 27 6.25 8.29 -15.85
N ASP A 28 5.04 8.87 -15.85
CA ASP A 28 4.71 10.12 -15.16
C ASP A 28 3.21 10.23 -14.86
N ALA A 29 2.84 11.26 -14.09
CA ALA A 29 1.50 11.39 -13.52
C ALA A 29 0.43 11.50 -14.60
N GLU A 30 0.68 12.28 -15.64
CA GLU A 30 -0.26 12.48 -16.75
C GLU A 30 -0.60 11.14 -17.42
N HIS A 31 0.41 10.31 -17.69
CA HIS A 31 0.21 8.98 -18.26
C HIS A 31 -0.51 8.03 -17.30
N VAL A 32 -0.29 8.14 -15.98
CA VAL A 32 -1.05 7.36 -14.97
C VAL A 32 -2.55 7.68 -15.05
N HIS A 33 -2.91 8.96 -15.03
CA HIS A 33 -4.31 9.40 -15.12
C HIS A 33 -4.95 8.96 -16.44
N ALA A 34 -4.28 9.23 -17.57
CA ALA A 34 -4.77 8.82 -18.89
C ALA A 34 -4.94 7.29 -18.99
N GLN A 35 -4.00 6.52 -18.43
CA GLN A 35 -4.10 5.05 -18.44
C GLN A 35 -5.26 4.56 -17.57
N LEU A 36 -5.54 5.20 -16.42
CA LEU A 36 -6.70 4.85 -15.60
C LEU A 36 -8.00 5.02 -16.41
N ASP A 37 -8.16 6.14 -17.11
CA ASP A 37 -9.34 6.41 -17.94
C ASP A 37 -9.53 5.37 -19.04
N VAL A 38 -8.46 5.02 -19.75
CA VAL A 38 -8.48 3.99 -20.80
C VAL A 38 -8.88 2.63 -20.22
N ILE A 39 -8.28 2.23 -19.11
CA ILE A 39 -8.54 0.92 -18.49
C ILE A 39 -9.95 0.87 -17.88
N ALA A 40 -10.41 1.94 -17.23
CA ALA A 40 -11.74 2.04 -16.66
C ALA A 40 -12.81 1.91 -17.76
N GLY A 41 -12.68 2.67 -18.85
CA GLY A 41 -13.62 2.59 -19.98
C GLY A 41 -13.55 1.26 -20.72
N MET A 42 -12.36 0.67 -20.89
CA MET A 42 -12.20 -0.66 -21.52
C MET A 42 -12.90 -1.76 -20.70
N LEU A 43 -12.62 -1.81 -19.38
CA LEU A 43 -13.20 -2.80 -18.49
C LEU A 43 -14.69 -2.57 -18.27
N GLY A 44 -15.13 -1.31 -18.26
CA GLY A 44 -16.53 -0.91 -18.08
C GLY A 44 -17.50 -1.51 -19.10
N ARG A 45 -17.04 -1.75 -20.34
CA ARG A 45 -17.86 -2.40 -21.39
C ARG A 45 -18.38 -3.77 -20.98
N GLN A 46 -17.59 -4.52 -20.21
CA GLN A 46 -17.93 -5.86 -19.75
C GLN A 46 -18.31 -5.88 -18.25
N PHE A 47 -17.72 -4.99 -17.47
CA PHE A 47 -17.87 -4.91 -16.02
C PHE A 47 -18.17 -3.47 -15.58
N PRO A 48 -19.40 -2.96 -15.79
CA PRO A 48 -19.74 -1.58 -15.43
C PRO A 48 -19.47 -1.22 -13.96
N GLN A 49 -19.65 -2.20 -13.05
CA GLN A 49 -19.32 -2.01 -11.64
C GLN A 49 -17.82 -1.78 -11.39
N VAL A 50 -16.95 -2.41 -12.18
CA VAL A 50 -15.49 -2.22 -12.05
C VAL A 50 -15.10 -0.82 -12.50
N GLU A 51 -15.71 -0.30 -13.57
CA GLU A 51 -15.49 1.08 -14.00
C GLU A 51 -15.89 2.07 -12.90
N ALA A 52 -17.09 1.93 -12.34
CA ALA A 52 -17.55 2.78 -11.24
C ALA A 52 -16.56 2.75 -10.06
N MET A 53 -16.14 1.55 -9.63
CA MET A 53 -15.17 1.40 -8.55
C MET A 53 -13.80 2.04 -8.84
N LEU A 54 -13.34 2.04 -10.09
CA LEU A 54 -12.07 2.66 -10.46
C LEU A 54 -12.17 4.19 -10.49
N ARG A 55 -13.28 4.73 -10.98
CA ARG A 55 -13.54 6.18 -11.02
C ARG A 55 -13.81 6.76 -9.64
N ASP A 56 -14.63 6.08 -8.83
CA ASP A 56 -14.94 6.51 -7.45
C ASP A 56 -13.69 6.55 -6.57
N ALA A 57 -12.71 5.69 -6.85
CA ALA A 57 -11.46 5.59 -6.10
C ALA A 57 -10.28 6.28 -6.80
N GLU A 58 -10.51 7.09 -7.83
CA GLU A 58 -9.43 7.68 -8.64
C GLU A 58 -8.43 8.46 -7.79
N ASP A 59 -8.92 9.39 -6.96
CA ASP A 59 -8.08 10.23 -6.11
C ASP A 59 -7.22 9.39 -5.15
N ASP A 60 -7.81 8.38 -4.52
CA ASP A 60 -7.11 7.48 -3.60
C ASP A 60 -6.12 6.57 -4.34
N LEU A 61 -6.49 6.09 -5.52
CA LEU A 61 -5.68 5.17 -6.34
C LEU A 61 -4.45 5.87 -6.90
N LEU A 62 -4.61 7.15 -7.26
CA LEU A 62 -3.60 7.94 -7.96
C LEU A 62 -2.85 8.90 -7.04
N ALA A 63 -3.20 9.01 -5.75
CA ALA A 63 -2.51 9.87 -4.78
C ALA A 63 -0.97 9.72 -4.77
N PHE A 64 -0.45 8.54 -5.12
CA PHE A 64 1.00 8.31 -5.20
C PHE A 64 1.69 9.17 -6.27
N THR A 65 0.96 9.66 -7.29
CA THR A 65 1.53 10.48 -8.38
C THR A 65 1.96 11.86 -7.91
N ALA A 66 1.47 12.32 -6.74
CA ALA A 66 1.90 13.56 -6.09
C ALA A 66 3.35 13.48 -5.54
N PHE A 67 3.93 12.28 -5.47
CA PHE A 67 5.30 12.06 -5.00
C PHE A 67 6.28 11.94 -6.17
N PRO A 68 7.60 12.11 -5.95
CA PRO A 68 8.60 11.83 -6.96
C PRO A 68 8.46 10.41 -7.54
N VAL A 69 8.67 10.25 -8.85
CA VAL A 69 8.55 8.95 -9.56
C VAL A 69 9.38 7.84 -8.91
N ALA A 70 10.56 8.20 -8.38
CA ALA A 70 11.44 7.27 -7.65
C ALA A 70 10.80 6.65 -6.38
N HIS A 71 9.72 7.26 -5.86
CA HIS A 71 9.00 6.80 -4.66
C HIS A 71 7.78 5.95 -4.99
N TRP A 72 7.21 6.07 -6.19
CA TRP A 72 5.93 5.48 -6.54
C TRP A 72 5.83 4.01 -6.18
N LYS A 73 6.78 3.19 -6.68
CA LYS A 73 6.81 1.74 -6.42
C LYS A 73 6.84 1.40 -4.92
N LYS A 74 7.42 2.27 -4.09
CA LYS A 74 7.48 2.08 -2.64
C LYS A 74 6.16 2.42 -1.95
N ILE A 75 5.41 3.36 -2.50
CA ILE A 75 4.12 3.82 -1.96
C ILE A 75 3.00 2.82 -2.27
N TRP A 76 2.87 2.39 -3.53
CA TRP A 76 1.76 1.52 -3.93
C TRP A 76 2.02 0.02 -3.69
N SER A 77 3.25 -0.38 -3.36
CA SER A 77 3.57 -1.78 -3.07
C SER A 77 3.21 -2.17 -1.64
N THR A 78 2.47 -3.26 -1.49
CA THR A 78 2.17 -3.88 -0.19
C THR A 78 3.27 -4.82 0.31
N ASN A 79 4.33 -5.07 -0.48
CA ASN A 79 5.37 -6.05 -0.15
C ASN A 79 6.05 -5.81 1.21
N PRO A 80 6.42 -4.58 1.60
CA PRO A 80 7.05 -4.35 2.90
C PRO A 80 6.13 -4.71 4.06
N LEU A 81 4.85 -4.33 3.96
CA LEU A 81 3.83 -4.62 4.97
C LEU A 81 3.54 -6.13 5.03
N GLU A 82 3.41 -6.80 3.89
CA GLU A 82 3.21 -8.25 3.82
C GLU A 82 4.39 -9.02 4.41
N ARG A 83 5.63 -8.58 4.14
CA ARG A 83 6.84 -9.17 4.75
C ARG A 83 6.83 -9.02 6.26
N LEU A 84 6.48 -7.83 6.77
CA LEU A 84 6.41 -7.57 8.21
C LEU A 84 5.31 -8.41 8.89
N ASN A 85 4.12 -8.47 8.28
CA ASN A 85 3.03 -9.30 8.79
C ASN A 85 3.38 -10.79 8.78
N LYS A 86 4.08 -11.26 7.75
CA LYS A 86 4.58 -12.64 7.68
C LYS A 86 5.60 -12.92 8.78
N GLU A 87 6.46 -11.96 9.12
CA GLU A 87 7.41 -12.07 10.20
C GLU A 87 6.72 -12.20 11.56
N ILE A 88 5.77 -11.31 11.85
CA ILE A 88 4.96 -11.36 13.07
C ILE A 88 4.28 -12.73 13.18
N LYS A 89 3.60 -13.17 12.11
CA LYS A 89 2.94 -14.47 12.07
C LYS A 89 3.90 -15.62 12.35
N ARG A 90 5.08 -15.63 11.70
CA ARG A 90 6.08 -16.69 11.89
C ARG A 90 6.53 -16.78 13.35
N ARG A 91 6.75 -15.65 14.04
CA ARG A 91 7.19 -15.66 15.44
C ARG A 91 6.06 -16.02 16.41
N THR A 92 4.83 -15.62 16.11
CA THR A 92 3.67 -16.04 16.91
C THR A 92 3.37 -17.53 16.75
N ASP A 93 3.58 -18.10 15.56
CA ASP A 93 3.35 -19.53 15.29
C ASP A 93 4.27 -20.44 16.13
N VAL A 94 5.47 -19.98 16.51
CA VAL A 94 6.39 -20.72 17.39
C VAL A 94 5.88 -20.79 18.83
N VAL A 95 5.22 -19.73 19.31
CA VAL A 95 4.67 -19.68 20.67
C VAL A 95 3.41 -20.54 20.79
N GLY A 96 2.60 -20.60 19.72
CA GLY A 96 1.36 -21.37 19.65
C GLY A 96 0.21 -20.75 20.46
N VAL A 97 0.35 -20.66 21.78
CA VAL A 97 -0.64 -20.08 22.70
C VAL A 97 0.02 -19.10 23.66
N PHE A 98 -0.53 -17.89 23.74
CA PHE A 98 -0.03 -16.86 24.66
C PHE A 98 -0.76 -16.91 26.01
N PRO A 99 -0.07 -16.65 27.13
CA PRO A 99 -0.67 -16.67 28.46
C PRO A 99 -1.62 -15.48 28.72
N ASN A 100 -1.42 -14.36 28.01
CA ASN A 100 -2.29 -13.18 28.05
C ASN A 100 -2.05 -12.29 26.80
N PRO A 101 -2.94 -11.33 26.50
CA PRO A 101 -2.78 -10.41 25.37
C PRO A 101 -1.49 -9.58 25.42
N ASP A 102 -1.03 -9.17 26.61
CA ASP A 102 0.18 -8.37 26.75
C ASP A 102 1.43 -9.12 26.28
N ALA A 103 1.48 -10.45 26.47
CA ALA A 103 2.58 -11.27 25.99
C ALA A 103 2.67 -11.29 24.45
N LEU A 104 1.51 -11.31 23.77
CA LEU A 104 1.44 -11.18 22.32
C LEU A 104 1.91 -9.79 21.87
N LEU A 105 1.42 -8.73 22.53
CA LEU A 105 1.82 -7.36 22.23
C LEU A 105 3.33 -7.14 22.39
N ARG A 106 3.94 -7.71 23.44
CA ARG A 106 5.40 -7.65 23.64
C ARG A 106 6.16 -8.31 22.49
N LEU A 107 5.74 -9.49 22.05
CA LEU A 107 6.41 -10.20 20.95
C LEU A 107 6.25 -9.46 19.62
N ALA A 108 5.02 -9.04 19.28
CA ALA A 108 4.77 -8.25 18.07
C ALA A 108 5.53 -6.91 18.11
N GLY A 109 5.55 -6.23 19.26
CA GLY A 109 6.29 -5.00 19.49
C GLY A 109 7.80 -5.20 19.30
N ALA A 110 8.38 -6.27 19.84
CA ALA A 110 9.79 -6.60 19.64
C ALA A 110 10.13 -6.78 18.14
N VAL A 111 9.27 -7.47 17.38
CA VAL A 111 9.44 -7.60 15.92
C VAL A 111 9.43 -6.25 15.21
N LEU A 112 8.53 -5.35 15.61
CA LEU A 112 8.43 -4.01 15.04
C LEU A 112 9.67 -3.16 15.35
N VAL A 113 10.20 -3.25 16.58
CA VAL A 113 11.44 -2.56 16.98
C VAL A 113 12.62 -3.09 16.17
N GLU A 114 12.77 -4.41 16.06
CA GLU A 114 13.84 -5.00 15.24
C GLU A 114 13.77 -4.56 13.77
N ALA A 115 12.55 -4.52 13.19
CA ALA A 115 12.36 -4.05 11.83
C ALA A 115 12.68 -2.55 11.68
N HIS A 116 12.35 -1.74 12.69
CA HIS A 116 12.70 -0.32 12.72
C HIS A 116 14.22 -0.13 12.79
N ASP A 117 14.90 -0.86 13.67
CA ASP A 117 16.35 -0.81 13.82
C ASP A 117 17.06 -1.24 12.53
N GLU A 118 16.57 -2.31 11.86
CA GLU A 118 17.06 -2.72 10.55
C GLU A 118 16.92 -1.60 9.52
N TRP A 119 15.80 -0.89 9.50
CA TRP A 119 15.57 0.23 8.58
C TRP A 119 16.45 1.45 8.87
N GLN A 120 16.79 1.71 10.13
CA GLN A 120 17.69 2.79 10.53
C GLN A 120 19.15 2.46 10.23
N ALA A 121 19.56 1.22 10.52
CA ALA A 121 20.95 0.78 10.44
C ALA A 121 21.37 0.31 9.04
N SER A 122 20.43 -0.03 8.15
CA SER A 122 20.76 -0.45 6.80
C SER A 122 21.29 0.71 5.96
N ASP A 123 22.47 0.53 5.34
CA ASP A 123 23.04 1.43 4.33
C ASP A 123 22.08 1.66 3.14
N ARG A 124 21.12 0.74 2.92
CA ARG A 124 20.05 0.86 1.93
C ARG A 124 18.73 1.22 2.60
N ARG A 125 18.67 2.39 3.22
CA ARG A 125 17.42 2.95 3.76
C ARG A 125 16.31 2.87 2.72
N TYR A 126 15.15 2.38 3.15
CA TYR A 126 14.00 2.18 2.27
C TYR A 126 13.60 3.48 1.57
N LEU A 127 13.70 4.62 2.26
CA LEU A 127 13.71 5.97 1.70
C LEU A 127 14.92 6.71 2.30
N SER A 128 15.92 7.04 1.48
CA SER A 128 17.12 7.76 1.95
C SER A 128 16.80 9.24 2.21
N GLU A 129 17.63 9.91 3.02
CA GLU A 129 17.47 11.35 3.30
C GLU A 129 17.46 12.18 2.01
N GLY A 130 18.40 11.93 1.10
CA GLY A 130 18.42 12.61 -0.21
C GLY A 130 17.18 12.33 -1.07
N SER A 131 16.58 11.15 -0.93
CA SER A 131 15.31 10.80 -1.58
C SER A 131 14.14 11.56 -0.96
N MET A 132 14.12 11.68 0.36
CA MET A 132 13.09 12.42 1.11
C MET A 132 13.17 13.93 0.89
N ALA A 133 14.36 14.48 0.68
CA ALA A 133 14.55 15.91 0.37
C ALA A 133 13.88 16.33 -0.95
N ALA A 134 13.58 15.39 -1.85
CA ALA A 134 12.85 15.65 -3.09
C ALA A 134 11.33 15.81 -2.89
N ILE A 135 10.80 15.50 -1.70
CA ILE A 135 9.39 15.71 -1.38
C ILE A 135 9.20 17.20 -1.10
N ARG A 136 8.36 17.86 -1.90
CA ARG A 136 7.97 19.25 -1.63
C ARG A 136 7.28 19.31 -0.26
N PRO A 137 7.67 20.22 0.64
CA PRO A 137 6.94 20.40 1.88
C PRO A 137 5.48 20.73 1.55
N ILE A 138 4.57 19.93 2.10
CA ILE A 138 3.14 20.23 2.08
C ILE A 138 2.96 21.47 2.94
N ASP A 139 2.39 22.54 2.38
CA ASP A 139 1.95 23.70 3.15
C ASP A 139 0.92 23.21 4.19
N ALA A 140 1.34 23.15 5.46
CA ALA A 140 0.57 22.84 6.66
C ALA A 140 -0.36 21.62 6.62
N THR A 141 0.03 20.55 7.33
CA THR A 141 -0.84 19.43 7.72
C THR A 141 -2.11 19.93 8.43
N PRO A 142 -3.33 19.59 7.98
CA PRO A 142 -4.47 19.55 8.89
C PRO A 142 -4.14 18.47 9.91
N ALA A 143 -4.06 18.85 11.19
CA ALA A 143 -3.62 18.01 12.28
C ALA A 143 -4.12 16.56 12.11
N LEU A 144 -3.18 15.62 11.90
CA LEU A 144 -3.47 14.20 12.01
C LEU A 144 -4.10 13.99 13.38
N ALA A 145 -5.39 13.67 13.41
CA ALA A 145 -6.08 13.36 14.65
C ALA A 145 -5.27 12.26 15.35
N ALA A 146 -4.77 12.56 16.54
CA ALA A 146 -4.01 11.62 17.33
C ALA A 146 -4.81 10.31 17.42
N PRO A 147 -4.21 9.14 17.16
CA PRO A 147 -4.92 7.88 17.27
C PRO A 147 -5.48 7.78 18.70
N PRO A 148 -6.72 7.31 18.88
CA PRO A 148 -7.28 7.16 20.22
C PRO A 148 -6.35 6.24 21.01
N ILE A 149 -5.79 6.79 22.08
CA ILE A 149 -5.03 6.01 23.06
C ILE A 149 -5.99 4.93 23.55
N LEU A 150 -5.67 3.67 23.26
CA LEU A 150 -6.36 2.53 23.87
C LEU A 150 -6.07 2.62 25.37
N THR A 151 -7.00 3.19 26.12
CA THR A 151 -6.98 3.15 27.59
C THR A 151 -7.16 1.70 28.04
N PRO A 152 -6.46 1.29 29.12
CA PRO A 152 -6.45 -0.10 29.61
C PRO A 152 -7.82 -0.57 30.11
#